data_AF-A0A2D9SFW5-F1
#
_entry.id   AF-A0A2D9SFW5-F1
#
_cell.length_a   1.000
_cell.length_b   1.000
_cell.length_c   1.000
_cell.angle_alpha   90.00
_cell.angle_beta   90.00
_cell.angle_gamma   90.00
#
_symmetry.space_group_name_H-M   'P 1'
#
loop_
_entity.id
_entity.type
_entity.pdbx_description
1 polymer ?
#
loop_
_entity_poly.entity_id
_entity_poly.type
_entity_poly.pdbx_seq_one_letter_code
_entity_poly.pdbx_strand_id
1 'polypeptide(L)'
;MADENSNLILKGLSKGDQIGGPTQLAKILCESIKSCKSFDKDDLTKRYLKWWENDAFDTGPTYASVFSKIVMGTDPDEAVRQTHKEFDQNTAGCGPAHRCAPLAGFMNIPSTRLISIARQEALITHKHPDAGSGSALVVMICRLLLEGLSFQETLENISTQAELKTILSRVKKAQLSPDGYI
;
A
#
# COMPACT_ATOMS: atom_id res chain seq x y z
N MET A 1 -14.30 -9.26 15.51
CA MET A 1 -14.34 -7.78 15.38
C MET A 1 -13.21 -7.22 14.51
N ALA A 2 -11.95 -7.69 14.59
CA ALA A 2 -10.88 -7.21 13.71
C ALA A 2 -11.08 -7.51 12.21
N ASP A 3 -11.90 -8.50 11.87
CA ASP A 3 -12.09 -8.95 10.48
C ASP A 3 -13.15 -8.18 9.67
N GLU A 4 -14.14 -7.56 10.32
CA GLU A 4 -15.32 -7.04 9.61
C GLU A 4 -14.99 -5.81 8.77
N ASN A 5 -14.26 -4.85 9.34
CA ASN A 5 -13.88 -3.62 8.64
C ASN A 5 -12.88 -3.88 7.50
N SER A 6 -11.90 -4.77 7.69
CA SER A 6 -10.97 -5.14 6.61
C SER A 6 -11.71 -5.84 5.45
N ASN A 7 -12.68 -6.71 5.77
CA ASN A 7 -13.49 -7.39 4.76
C ASN A 7 -14.42 -6.41 4.02
N LEU A 8 -14.95 -5.40 4.71
CA LEU A 8 -15.74 -4.32 4.10
C LEU A 8 -14.89 -3.55 3.07
N ILE A 9 -13.67 -3.16 3.43
CA ILE A 9 -12.74 -2.49 2.51
C ILE A 9 -12.40 -3.40 1.32
N LEU A 10 -12.08 -4.67 1.56
CA LEU A 10 -11.79 -5.64 0.48
C LEU A 10 -12.96 -5.77 -0.50
N LYS A 11 -14.20 -5.80 -0.01
CA LYS A 11 -15.40 -5.83 -0.85
C LYS A 11 -15.55 -4.54 -1.68
N GLY A 12 -15.14 -3.40 -1.14
CA GLY A 12 -15.08 -2.13 -1.88
C GLY A 12 -14.05 -2.18 -3.01
N LEU A 13 -12.82 -2.61 -2.68
CA LEU A 13 -11.74 -2.77 -3.67
C LEU A 13 -12.15 -3.72 -4.80
N SER A 14 -12.72 -4.89 -4.47
CA SER A 14 -13.12 -5.88 -5.48
C SER A 14 -14.22 -5.41 -6.44
N LYS A 15 -14.96 -4.35 -6.09
CA LYS A 15 -15.97 -3.75 -6.98
C LYS A 15 -15.36 -2.74 -7.96
N GLY A 16 -14.28 -2.09 -7.58
CA GLY A 16 -13.60 -1.09 -8.41
C GLY A 16 -12.44 -1.65 -9.22
N ASP A 17 -11.85 -2.75 -8.76
CA ASP A 17 -10.76 -3.44 -9.44
C ASP A 17 -11.29 -4.29 -10.60
N GLN A 18 -10.92 -3.90 -11.82
CA GLN A 18 -11.40 -4.54 -13.05
C GLN A 18 -10.51 -5.70 -13.51
N ILE A 19 -9.27 -5.76 -13.01
CA ILE A 19 -8.27 -6.73 -13.47
C ILE A 19 -7.97 -7.76 -12.38
N GLY A 20 -8.00 -7.35 -11.11
CA GLY A 20 -7.97 -8.22 -9.94
C GLY A 20 -6.65 -8.24 -9.17
N GLY A 21 -5.56 -7.66 -9.71
CA GLY A 21 -4.24 -7.65 -9.09
C GLY A 21 -4.23 -6.91 -7.75
N PRO A 22 -4.67 -5.64 -7.71
CA PRO A 22 -4.86 -4.89 -6.46
C PRO A 22 -5.65 -5.64 -5.39
N THR A 23 -6.78 -6.23 -5.76
CA THR A 23 -7.64 -6.98 -4.83
C THR A 23 -6.94 -8.22 -4.30
N GLN A 24 -6.20 -8.94 -5.15
CA GLN A 24 -5.47 -10.14 -4.73
C GLN A 24 -4.34 -9.80 -3.76
N LEU A 25 -3.55 -8.76 -4.05
CA LEU A 25 -2.52 -8.27 -3.13
C LEU A 25 -3.10 -7.80 -1.79
N ALA A 26 -4.23 -7.09 -1.82
CA ALA A 26 -4.93 -6.64 -0.62
C ALA A 26 -5.42 -7.82 0.24
N LYS A 27 -5.87 -8.93 -0.37
CA LYS A 27 -6.23 -10.16 0.34
C LYS A 27 -5.01 -10.80 0.99
N ILE A 28 -3.90 -10.91 0.27
CA ILE A 28 -2.64 -11.46 0.80
C ILE A 28 -2.16 -10.64 2.02
N LEU A 29 -2.23 -9.31 1.94
CA LEU A 29 -1.94 -8.41 3.06
C LEU A 29 -2.81 -8.72 4.28
N CYS A 30 -4.12 -8.88 4.08
CA CYS A 30 -5.03 -9.23 5.17
C CYS A 30 -4.70 -10.59 5.78
N GLU A 31 -4.43 -11.60 4.96
CA GLU A 31 -4.07 -12.95 5.42
C GLU A 31 -2.79 -12.96 6.24
N SER A 32 -1.77 -12.20 5.81
CA SER A 32 -0.51 -12.01 6.55
C SER A 32 -0.77 -11.44 7.94
N ILE A 33 -1.49 -10.32 8.02
CA ILE A 33 -1.76 -9.66 9.31
C ILE A 33 -2.59 -10.55 10.24
N LYS A 34 -3.58 -11.28 9.71
CA LYS A 34 -4.38 -12.22 10.51
C LYS A 34 -3.53 -13.38 11.03
N SER A 35 -2.66 -13.93 10.18
CA SER A 35 -1.78 -15.05 10.54
C SER A 35 -0.75 -14.64 11.59
N CYS A 36 -0.10 -13.50 11.39
CA CYS A 36 0.96 -13.00 12.29
C CYS A 36 0.41 -12.25 13.52
N LYS A 37 -0.89 -11.89 13.53
CA LYS A 37 -1.54 -11.03 14.54
C LYS A 37 -0.92 -9.63 14.66
N SER A 38 -0.09 -9.25 13.71
CA SER A 38 0.55 -7.95 13.56
C SER A 38 0.98 -7.76 12.11
N PHE A 39 1.41 -6.55 11.75
CA PHE A 39 2.15 -6.37 10.50
C PHE A 39 3.53 -7.03 10.61
N ASP A 40 3.86 -7.88 9.65
CA ASP A 40 5.15 -8.55 9.51
C ASP A 40 5.59 -8.41 8.04
N LYS A 41 6.63 -7.59 7.83
CA LYS A 41 7.13 -7.27 6.49
C LYS A 41 7.69 -8.50 5.79
N ASP A 42 8.35 -9.40 6.52
CA ASP A 42 9.05 -10.55 5.95
C ASP A 42 8.06 -11.65 5.57
N ASP A 43 7.06 -11.93 6.42
CA ASP A 43 5.95 -12.82 6.07
C ASP A 43 5.19 -12.30 4.84
N LEU A 44 4.87 -11.00 4.82
CA LEU A 44 4.16 -10.40 3.69
C LEU A 44 4.96 -10.48 2.39
N THR A 45 6.26 -10.21 2.45
CA THR A 45 7.17 -10.32 1.29
C THR A 45 7.18 -11.75 0.74
N LYS A 46 7.25 -12.77 1.61
CA LYS A 46 7.19 -14.18 1.19
C LYS A 46 5.87 -14.55 0.53
N ARG A 47 4.74 -14.00 1.00
CA ARG A 47 3.43 -14.28 0.39
C ARG A 47 3.25 -13.58 -0.95
N TYR A 48 3.74 -12.35 -1.08
CA TYR A 48 3.81 -11.65 -2.36
C TYR A 48 4.72 -12.38 -3.36
N LEU A 49 5.88 -12.88 -2.91
CA LEU A 49 6.76 -13.72 -3.73
C LEU A 49 6.05 -15.00 -4.17
N LYS A 50 5.39 -15.70 -3.24
CA LYS A 50 4.63 -16.90 -3.57
C LYS A 50 3.57 -16.62 -4.62
N TRP A 51 2.86 -15.49 -4.53
CA TRP A 51 1.90 -15.13 -5.58
C TRP A 51 2.60 -14.84 -6.92
N TRP A 52 3.74 -14.13 -6.91
CA TRP A 52 4.56 -13.89 -8.09
C TRP A 52 4.97 -15.18 -8.81
N GLU A 53 5.45 -16.18 -8.07
CA GLU A 53 5.88 -17.48 -8.61
C GLU A 53 4.71 -18.33 -9.15
N ASN A 54 3.46 -18.00 -8.82
CA ASN A 54 2.26 -18.71 -9.27
C ASN A 54 1.47 -17.87 -10.29
N ASP A 55 2.17 -17.39 -11.31
CA ASP A 55 1.63 -16.61 -12.44
C ASP A 55 0.82 -15.37 -12.00
N ALA A 56 1.43 -14.53 -11.16
CA ALA A 56 0.82 -13.25 -10.79
C ALA A 56 0.53 -12.38 -12.02
N PHE A 57 -0.53 -11.59 -11.90
CA PHE A 57 -1.01 -10.69 -12.94
C PHE A 57 -1.22 -9.30 -12.36
N ASP A 58 -1.22 -8.28 -13.23
CA ASP A 58 -1.52 -6.89 -12.86
C ASP A 58 -0.70 -6.37 -11.67
N THR A 59 0.60 -6.70 -11.69
CA THR A 59 1.54 -6.31 -10.63
C THR A 59 2.27 -5.00 -10.94
N GLY A 60 2.30 -4.59 -12.22
CA GLY A 60 3.08 -3.47 -12.72
C GLY A 60 4.60 -3.74 -12.78
N PRO A 61 5.36 -2.86 -13.45
CA PRO A 61 6.78 -3.08 -13.76
C PRO A 61 7.68 -3.06 -12.51
N THR A 62 7.39 -2.20 -11.52
CA THR A 62 8.19 -2.10 -10.30
C THR A 62 8.11 -3.38 -9.47
N TYR A 63 6.90 -3.92 -9.26
CA TYR A 63 6.71 -5.18 -8.55
C TYR A 63 7.40 -6.32 -9.30
N ALA A 64 7.18 -6.41 -10.62
CA ALA A 64 7.77 -7.46 -11.45
C ALA A 64 9.30 -7.46 -11.39
N SER A 65 9.93 -6.28 -11.47
CA SER A 65 11.40 -6.15 -11.37
C SER A 65 11.93 -6.59 -10.00
N VAL A 66 11.29 -6.17 -8.90
CA VAL A 66 11.68 -6.56 -7.54
C VAL A 66 11.58 -8.06 -7.34
N PHE A 67 10.41 -8.66 -7.62
CA PHE A 67 10.22 -10.08 -7.34
C PHE A 67 10.95 -11.00 -8.31
N SER A 68 11.21 -10.57 -9.55
CA SER A 68 12.13 -11.30 -10.45
C SER A 68 13.55 -11.40 -9.88
N LYS A 69 14.05 -10.32 -9.27
CA LYS A 69 15.36 -10.32 -8.59
C LYS A 69 15.37 -11.21 -7.36
N ILE A 70 14.31 -11.20 -6.56
CA ILE A 70 14.18 -12.07 -5.39
C ILE A 70 14.18 -13.54 -5.81
N VAL A 71 13.47 -13.91 -6.89
CA VAL A 71 13.50 -15.27 -7.47
C VAL A 71 14.92 -15.66 -7.89
N MET A 72 15.72 -14.72 -8.40
CA MET A 72 17.13 -14.94 -8.74
C MET A 72 18.08 -15.00 -7.54
N GLY A 73 17.57 -14.90 -6.31
CA GLY A 73 18.34 -15.03 -5.07
C GLY A 73 18.83 -13.70 -4.48
N THR A 74 18.42 -12.56 -5.00
CA THR A 74 18.73 -11.25 -4.41
C THR A 74 17.93 -11.06 -3.12
N ASP A 75 18.57 -10.55 -2.06
CA ASP A 75 17.90 -10.12 -0.83
C ASP A 75 16.75 -9.13 -1.13
N PRO A 76 15.58 -9.22 -0.47
CA PRO A 76 14.43 -8.36 -0.78
C PRO A 76 14.70 -6.85 -0.71
N ASP A 77 15.42 -6.37 0.31
CA ASP A 77 15.70 -4.94 0.46
C ASP A 77 16.69 -4.46 -0.60
N GLU A 78 17.66 -5.31 -0.95
CA GLU A 78 18.58 -5.06 -2.05
C GLU A 78 17.87 -5.08 -3.41
N ALA A 79 16.92 -5.99 -3.64
CA ALA A 79 16.13 -6.07 -4.86
C ALA A 79 15.34 -4.77 -5.09
N VAL A 80 14.67 -4.25 -4.05
CA VAL A 80 13.98 -2.96 -4.09
C VAL A 80 14.94 -1.81 -4.39
N ARG A 81 16.14 -1.81 -3.78
CA ARG A 81 17.16 -0.78 -4.03
C ARG A 81 17.68 -0.82 -5.47
N GLN A 82 17.94 -2.01 -6.01
CA GLN A 82 18.40 -2.21 -7.37
C GLN A 82 17.33 -1.77 -8.38
N THR A 83 16.08 -2.24 -8.23
CA THR A 83 14.97 -1.80 -9.09
C THR A 83 14.79 -0.29 -9.07
N HIS A 84 14.87 0.34 -7.89
CA HIS A 84 14.78 1.79 -7.81
C HIS A 84 15.89 2.50 -8.59
N LYS A 85 17.13 2.00 -8.51
CA LYS A 85 18.25 2.55 -9.28
C LYS A 85 18.08 2.32 -10.78
N GLU A 86 17.65 1.13 -11.18
CA GLU A 86 17.45 0.76 -12.60
C GLU A 86 16.33 1.58 -13.25
N PHE A 87 15.33 2.00 -12.48
CA PHE A 87 14.23 2.83 -12.96
C PHE A 87 14.52 4.32 -12.82
N ASP A 88 15.80 4.73 -12.73
CA ASP A 88 16.21 6.12 -12.57
C ASP A 88 15.52 6.83 -11.39
N GLN A 89 15.28 6.09 -10.30
CA GLN A 89 14.56 6.51 -9.11
C GLN A 89 13.05 6.76 -9.31
N ASN A 90 12.49 6.46 -10.48
CA ASN A 90 11.08 6.62 -10.82
C ASN A 90 10.21 5.44 -10.36
N THR A 91 10.25 5.13 -9.05
CA THR A 91 9.38 4.11 -8.43
C THR A 91 8.33 4.74 -7.52
N ALA A 92 7.79 5.90 -7.88
CA ALA A 92 6.76 6.62 -7.12
C ALA A 92 5.33 6.14 -7.43
N GLY A 93 5.19 5.07 -8.22
CA GLY A 93 3.90 4.53 -8.67
C GLY A 93 2.93 4.16 -7.55
N CYS A 94 1.64 4.17 -7.88
CA CYS A 94 0.53 4.00 -6.94
C CYS A 94 0.24 2.54 -6.53
N GLY A 95 0.99 1.56 -7.03
CA GLY A 95 0.77 0.14 -6.74
C GLY A 95 0.57 -0.19 -5.26
N PRO A 96 1.38 0.36 -4.33
CA PRO A 96 1.15 0.21 -2.88
C PRO A 96 -0.17 0.81 -2.39
N ALA A 97 -0.54 1.99 -2.88
CA ALA A 97 -1.77 2.67 -2.51
C ALA A 97 -3.02 1.85 -2.92
N HIS A 98 -2.95 1.10 -4.03
CA HIS A 98 -4.05 0.24 -4.48
C HIS A 98 -4.39 -0.91 -3.53
N ARG A 99 -3.42 -1.40 -2.74
CA ARG A 99 -3.56 -2.62 -1.94
C ARG A 99 -3.51 -2.40 -0.43
N CYS A 100 -3.04 -1.24 0.03
CA CYS A 100 -2.79 -0.98 1.45
C CYS A 100 -4.04 -0.68 2.29
N ALA A 101 -5.15 -0.24 1.65
CA ALA A 101 -6.34 0.25 2.34
C ALA A 101 -6.89 -0.68 3.45
N PRO A 102 -6.91 -2.02 3.32
CA PRO A 102 -7.39 -2.90 4.39
C PRO A 102 -6.63 -2.82 5.71
N LEU A 103 -5.42 -2.22 5.75
CA LEU A 103 -4.73 -1.88 7.01
C LEU A 103 -5.62 -1.07 7.95
N ALA A 104 -6.44 -0.16 7.39
CA ALA A 104 -7.42 0.61 8.12
C ALA A 104 -8.55 -0.25 8.71
N GLY A 105 -8.71 -1.51 8.29
CA GLY A 105 -9.72 -2.40 8.88
C GLY A 105 -9.31 -2.98 10.23
N PHE A 106 -8.01 -3.10 10.49
CA PHE A 106 -7.47 -3.73 11.69
C PHE A 106 -7.49 -2.77 12.89
N MET A 107 -8.64 -2.66 13.56
CA MET A 107 -8.85 -1.72 14.69
C MET A 107 -7.90 -1.92 15.87
N ASN A 108 -7.29 -3.10 16.00
CA ASN A 108 -6.28 -3.39 17.02
C ASN A 108 -4.92 -2.74 16.71
N ILE A 109 -4.70 -2.27 15.47
CA ILE A 109 -3.54 -1.47 15.09
C ILE A 109 -3.87 0.00 15.36
N PRO A 110 -3.19 0.67 16.30
CA PRO A 110 -3.47 2.06 16.62
C PRO A 110 -3.13 2.96 15.43
N SER A 111 -3.94 4.01 15.23
CA SER A 111 -3.79 4.96 14.11
C SER A 111 -2.40 5.61 14.06
N THR A 112 -1.76 5.82 15.22
CA THR A 112 -0.38 6.33 15.34
C THR A 112 0.67 5.43 14.67
N ARG A 113 0.38 4.15 14.44
CA ARG A 113 1.28 3.21 13.75
C ARG A 113 0.96 3.01 12.28
N LEU A 114 -0.25 3.35 11.82
CA LEU A 114 -0.70 3.06 10.46
C LEU A 114 0.13 3.76 9.39
N ILE A 115 0.54 5.00 9.63
CA ILE A 115 1.42 5.74 8.70
C ILE A 115 2.74 4.99 8.49
N SER A 116 3.36 4.53 9.58
CA SER A 116 4.62 3.78 9.51
C SER A 116 4.43 2.42 8.82
N ILE A 117 3.36 1.70 9.16
CA ILE A 117 3.07 0.38 8.57
C ILE A 117 2.79 0.50 7.07
N ALA A 118 1.99 1.49 6.63
CA ALA A 118 1.70 1.70 5.22
C ALA A 118 2.98 1.99 4.41
N ARG A 119 3.93 2.72 4.99
CA ARG A 119 5.25 2.96 4.36
C ARG A 119 6.11 1.71 4.30
N GLN A 120 6.12 0.91 5.37
CA GLN A 120 6.85 -0.35 5.41
C GLN A 120 6.30 -1.36 4.39
N GLU A 121 4.98 -1.43 4.23
CA GLU A 121 4.33 -2.22 3.19
C GLU A 121 4.73 -1.73 1.79
N ALA A 122 4.69 -0.43 1.54
CA ALA A 122 5.08 0.14 0.26
C ALA A 122 6.54 -0.19 -0.09
N LEU A 123 7.44 -0.14 0.90
CA LEU A 123 8.87 -0.46 0.77
C LEU A 123 9.17 -1.91 0.37
N ILE A 124 8.19 -2.83 0.43
CA ILE A 124 8.36 -4.19 -0.11
C ILE A 124 8.57 -4.16 -1.63
N THR A 125 8.16 -3.08 -2.30
CA THR A 125 8.24 -2.97 -3.77
C THR A 125 8.71 -1.61 -4.27
N HIS A 126 8.33 -0.52 -3.61
CA HIS A 126 8.57 0.84 -4.07
C HIS A 126 9.46 1.57 -3.08
N LYS A 127 10.68 1.93 -3.49
CA LYS A 127 11.64 2.64 -2.65
C LYS A 127 11.32 4.13 -2.49
N HIS A 128 10.71 4.73 -3.51
CA HIS A 128 10.44 6.16 -3.54
C HIS A 128 9.47 6.57 -2.41
N PRO A 129 9.77 7.62 -1.63
CA PRO A 129 8.99 8.00 -0.44
C PRO A 129 7.53 8.38 -0.74
N ASP A 130 7.25 8.80 -1.96
CA ASP A 130 5.90 9.20 -2.37
C ASP A 130 4.93 8.03 -2.48
N ALA A 131 5.39 6.85 -2.90
CA ALA A 131 4.55 5.66 -2.94
C ALA A 131 4.07 5.28 -1.53
N GLY A 132 4.97 5.36 -0.55
CA GLY A 132 4.64 5.17 0.87
C GLY A 132 3.77 6.30 1.45
N SER A 133 4.01 7.54 1.04
CA SER A 133 3.22 8.71 1.49
C SER A 133 1.78 8.66 0.97
N GLY A 134 1.58 8.29 -0.30
CA GLY A 134 0.25 8.06 -0.86
C GLY A 134 -0.49 6.94 -0.14
N SER A 135 0.20 5.82 0.14
CA SER A 135 -0.35 4.71 0.91
C SER A 135 -0.77 5.12 2.32
N ALA A 136 0.10 5.88 3.02
CA ALA A 136 -0.21 6.38 4.35
C ALA A 136 -1.46 7.29 4.34
N LEU A 137 -1.59 8.17 3.34
CA LEU A 137 -2.77 9.04 3.22
C LEU A 137 -4.05 8.22 2.98
N VAL A 138 -4.03 7.25 2.07
CA VAL A 138 -5.17 6.36 1.79
C VAL A 138 -5.60 5.61 3.05
N VAL A 139 -4.66 4.96 3.74
CA VAL A 139 -4.95 4.20 4.96
C VAL A 139 -5.56 5.10 6.04
N MET A 140 -5.01 6.31 6.24
CA MET A 140 -5.53 7.23 7.26
C MET A 140 -6.91 7.78 6.91
N ILE A 141 -7.20 8.06 5.64
CA ILE A 141 -8.55 8.43 5.19
C ILE A 141 -9.53 7.29 5.50
N CYS A 142 -9.21 6.06 5.10
CA CYS A 142 -10.06 4.90 5.38
C CYS A 142 -10.26 4.67 6.89
N ARG A 143 -9.22 4.84 7.70
CA ARG A 143 -9.28 4.69 9.16
C ARG A 143 -10.26 5.69 9.78
N LEU A 144 -10.13 6.97 9.45
CA LEU A 144 -10.97 8.03 10.02
C LEU A 144 -12.43 7.89 9.59
N LEU A 145 -12.69 7.50 8.33
CA LEU A 145 -14.04 7.19 7.85
C LEU A 145 -14.66 6.01 8.61
N LEU A 146 -13.89 4.95 8.87
CA LEU A 146 -14.34 3.81 9.68
C LEU A 146 -14.57 4.18 11.16
N GLU A 147 -13.87 5.18 11.68
CA GLU A 147 -14.08 5.74 13.02
C GLU A 147 -15.30 6.68 13.08
N GLY A 148 -16.00 6.88 11.96
CA GLY A 148 -17.29 7.57 11.89
C GLY A 148 -17.20 9.04 11.48
N LEU A 149 -16.02 9.56 11.12
CA LEU A 149 -15.90 10.90 10.58
C LEU A 149 -16.51 10.94 9.17
N SER A 150 -17.16 12.06 8.84
CA SER A 150 -17.49 12.37 7.46
C SER A 150 -16.22 12.59 6.64
N PHE A 151 -16.36 12.62 5.30
CA PHE A 151 -15.23 12.90 4.43
C PHE A 151 -14.64 14.30 4.69
N GLN A 152 -15.49 15.29 4.96
CA GLN A 152 -15.03 16.64 5.29
C GLN A 152 -14.24 16.67 6.61
N GLU A 153 -14.80 16.10 7.69
CA GLU A 153 -14.13 16.01 8.99
C GLU A 153 -12.82 15.22 8.90
N THR A 154 -12.78 14.18 8.06
CA THR A 154 -11.56 13.40 7.79
C THR A 154 -10.46 14.29 7.20
N LEU A 155 -10.78 15.12 6.20
CA LEU A 155 -9.80 16.03 5.59
C LEU A 155 -9.36 17.15 6.54
N GLU A 156 -10.28 17.65 7.37
CA GLU A 156 -9.98 18.61 8.44
C GLU A 156 -9.04 18.00 9.47
N ASN A 157 -9.32 16.78 9.94
CA ASN A 157 -8.47 16.05 10.88
C ASN A 157 -7.06 15.81 10.30
N ILE A 158 -6.96 15.30 9.07
CA ILE A 158 -5.69 15.12 8.36
C ILE A 158 -4.88 16.42 8.30
N SER A 159 -5.57 17.56 8.11
CA SER A 159 -4.93 18.87 8.02
C SER A 159 -4.37 19.39 9.36
N THR A 160 -4.75 18.78 10.48
CA THR A 160 -4.14 19.06 11.81
C THR A 160 -2.83 18.29 12.04
N GLN A 161 -2.59 17.23 11.29
CA GLN A 161 -1.40 16.39 11.41
C GLN A 161 -0.33 16.87 10.41
N ALA A 162 0.76 17.46 10.90
CA ALA A 162 1.75 18.17 10.06
C ALA A 162 2.27 17.34 8.87
N GLU A 163 2.55 16.07 9.09
CA GLU A 163 3.04 15.15 8.06
C GLU A 163 1.97 14.86 6.98
N LEU A 164 0.76 14.44 7.39
CA LEU A 164 -0.31 14.14 6.44
C LEU A 164 -0.82 15.39 5.73
N LYS A 165 -0.83 16.56 6.40
CA LYS A 165 -1.13 17.86 5.79
C LYS A 165 -0.19 18.16 4.63
N THR A 166 1.10 17.87 4.80
CA THR A 166 2.12 18.08 3.76
C THR A 166 1.87 17.16 2.57
N ILE A 167 1.58 15.88 2.81
CA ILE A 167 1.25 14.90 1.77
C ILE A 167 -0.03 15.33 1.02
N LEU A 168 -1.10 15.68 1.75
CA LEU A 168 -2.37 16.13 1.18
C LEU A 168 -2.19 17.39 0.32
N SER A 169 -1.39 18.36 0.78
CA SER A 169 -1.09 19.56 -0.02
C SER A 169 -0.38 19.23 -1.32
N ARG A 170 0.47 18.21 -1.35
CA ARG A 170 1.16 17.80 -2.57
C ARG A 170 0.20 17.10 -3.53
N VAL A 171 -0.65 16.20 -3.03
CA VAL A 171 -1.69 15.53 -3.83
C VAL A 171 -2.61 16.56 -4.49
N LYS A 172 -3.05 17.59 -3.76
CA LYS A 172 -3.89 18.68 -4.30
C LYS A 172 -3.23 19.50 -5.42
N LYS A 173 -1.89 19.50 -5.47
CA LYS A 173 -1.10 20.24 -6.48
C LYS A 173 -0.53 19.33 -7.56
N ALA A 174 -0.76 18.01 -7.47
CA ALA A 174 -0.24 17.07 -8.43
C ALA A 174 -0.90 17.31 -9.80
N GLN A 175 -0.08 17.32 -10.84
CA GLN A 175 -0.59 17.31 -12.21
C GLN A 175 -1.10 15.91 -12.51
N LEU A 176 -2.38 15.80 -12.84
CA LEU A 176 -2.98 14.52 -13.20
C LEU A 176 -2.64 14.23 -14.65
N SER A 177 -1.89 13.15 -14.89
CA SER A 177 -1.74 12.58 -16.23
C SER A 177 -2.64 11.36 -16.38
N PRO A 178 -3.43 11.23 -17.47
CA PRO A 178 -4.27 10.06 -17.71
C PRO A 178 -3.49 8.74 -17.86
N ASP A 179 -2.20 8.82 -18.24
CA ASP A 179 -1.33 7.66 -18.45
C ASP A 179 -0.48 7.27 -17.23
N GLY A 180 -0.58 8.03 -16.14
CA GLY A 180 0.12 7.75 -14.89
C GLY A 180 1.61 8.14 -14.85
N TYR A 181 2.13 8.83 -15.88
CA TYR A 181 3.49 9.37 -15.90
C TYR A 181 3.45 10.90 -15.81
N ILE A 182 4.41 11.51 -15.10
CA ILE A 182 4.63 12.96 -15.01
C ILE A 182 5.97 13.29 -15.67
#